data_AF-A0A535FPA7-F1
#
_entry.id   AF-A0A535FPA7-F1
#
_cell.length_a   1.000
_cell.length_b   1.000
_cell.length_c   1.000
_cell.angle_alpha   90.00
_cell.angle_beta   90.00
_cell.angle_gamma   90.00
#
_symmetry.space_group_name_H-M   'P 1'
#
loop_
_entity.id
_entity.type
_entity.pdbx_description
1 polymer ?
#
loop_
_entity_poly.entity_id
_entity_poly.type
_entity_poly.pdbx_seq_one_letter_code
_entity_poly.pdbx_strand_id
1 'polypeptide(L)'
;MTRSLIEQVLQVAGPKAINLRLSDALYADGPLLAWLKYGQGIDALVSLPEDRLLYQDLKGLADGRLLDWTHHRYVRTIQGHKQVREVEVTAAGALTSWEGFTEAAARYGRADASLWACLIHDVTTAELAAEAPRALVSTRSFADGFAALQAYRPRWHIEDDTYRELKEGWGLEQQRWGRDFAAALGRTTLTCLAFNTAQVYRLQAGERLAGMAIRRLRRQRQRELGSAPAVLYVAGCYGVFSLEEVLNVLG
;
A
#
# COMPACT_ATOMS: atom_id res chain seq x y z
N MET A 1 -11.36 13.32 -9.84
CA MET A 1 -11.66 12.54 -8.62
C MET A 1 -10.48 12.53 -7.62
N THR A 2 -9.23 12.46 -8.07
CA THR A 2 -8.08 12.27 -7.17
C THR A 2 -7.69 13.49 -6.34
N ARG A 3 -7.80 14.71 -6.90
CA ARG A 3 -7.46 15.95 -6.17
C ARG A 3 -8.42 16.23 -5.01
N SER A 4 -9.72 16.10 -5.26
CA SER A 4 -10.76 16.33 -4.26
C SER A 4 -10.62 15.40 -3.04
N LEU A 5 -10.21 14.14 -3.23
CA LEU A 5 -9.95 13.23 -2.12
C LEU A 5 -8.76 13.66 -1.27
N ILE A 6 -7.70 14.17 -1.91
CA ILE A 6 -6.52 14.68 -1.19
C ILE A 6 -6.88 15.94 -0.41
N GLU A 7 -7.60 16.87 -1.03
CA GLU A 7 -8.09 18.09 -0.38
C GLU A 7 -8.96 17.76 0.85
N GLN A 8 -9.85 16.77 0.74
CA GLN A 8 -10.65 16.30 1.86
C GLN A 8 -9.79 15.73 3.00
N VAL A 9 -8.78 14.91 2.68
CA VAL A 9 -7.86 14.39 3.69
C VAL A 9 -7.11 15.52 4.39
N LEU A 10 -6.60 16.50 3.63
CA LEU A 10 -5.87 17.64 4.20
C LEU A 10 -6.78 18.55 5.03
N GLN A 11 -8.05 18.70 4.64
CA GLN A 11 -9.04 19.46 5.40
C GLN A 11 -9.34 18.80 6.75
N VAL A 12 -9.43 17.47 6.80
CA VAL A 12 -9.80 16.72 8.02
C VAL A 12 -8.58 16.48 8.92
N ALA A 13 -7.45 16.06 8.35
CA ALA A 13 -6.27 15.62 9.09
C ALA A 13 -5.14 16.67 9.15
N GLY A 14 -5.30 17.79 8.45
CA GLY A 14 -4.35 18.91 8.41
C GLY A 14 -3.35 18.84 7.25
N PRO A 15 -2.63 19.95 7.00
CA PRO A 15 -1.79 20.12 5.80
C PRO A 15 -0.57 19.19 5.74
N LYS A 16 -0.19 18.55 6.86
CA LYS A 16 0.95 17.61 6.94
C LYS A 16 0.52 16.15 7.07
N ALA A 17 -0.76 15.86 6.83
CA ALA A 17 -1.29 14.50 6.96
C ALA A 17 -0.66 13.52 5.95
N ILE A 18 -0.18 14.03 4.82
CA ILE A 18 0.39 13.22 3.74
C ILE A 18 1.81 13.72 3.45
N ASN A 19 2.81 12.90 3.75
CA ASN A 19 4.20 13.23 3.43
C ASN A 19 4.64 12.65 2.09
N LEU A 20 4.13 11.48 1.71
CA LEU A 20 4.43 10.80 0.46
C LEU A 20 3.18 10.09 -0.05
N ARG A 21 2.84 10.33 -1.32
CA ARG A 21 1.78 9.65 -2.02
C ARG A 21 2.34 8.59 -2.97
N LEU A 22 1.90 7.35 -2.79
CA LEU A 22 2.18 6.25 -3.71
C LEU A 22 1.04 6.14 -4.72
N SER A 23 1.33 5.98 -6.01
CA SER A 23 0.28 5.80 -7.02
C SER A 23 0.75 4.94 -8.20
N ASP A 24 -0.19 4.29 -8.87
CA ASP A 24 0.08 3.52 -10.08
C ASP A 24 0.32 4.41 -11.32
N ALA A 25 0.62 3.76 -12.44
CA ALA A 25 0.88 4.40 -13.73
C ALA A 25 -0.27 5.27 -14.25
N LEU A 26 -1.52 5.02 -13.85
CA LEU A 26 -2.67 5.82 -14.30
C LEU A 26 -2.61 7.26 -13.75
N TYR A 27 -1.91 7.45 -12.63
CA TYR A 27 -1.69 8.78 -12.03
C TYR A 27 -0.32 9.38 -12.36
N ALA A 28 0.40 8.80 -13.34
CA ALA A 28 1.63 9.35 -13.88
C ALA A 28 1.31 10.56 -14.79
N ASP A 29 0.93 11.67 -14.14
CA ASP A 29 0.50 12.92 -14.76
C ASP A 29 1.32 14.11 -14.22
N GLY A 30 2.05 14.79 -15.11
CA GLY A 30 2.97 15.87 -14.74
C GLY A 30 2.30 17.01 -13.96
N PRO A 31 1.17 17.57 -14.42
CA PRO A 31 0.43 18.59 -13.68
C PRO A 31 -0.06 18.15 -12.30
N LEU A 32 -0.47 16.88 -12.15
CA LEU A 32 -0.81 16.32 -10.84
C LEU A 32 0.41 16.26 -9.92
N LEU A 33 1.56 15.77 -10.41
CA LEU A 33 2.80 15.71 -9.63
C LEU A 33 3.28 17.11 -9.19
N ALA A 34 3.21 18.10 -10.08
CA ALA A 34 3.57 19.47 -9.77
C ALA A 34 2.64 20.09 -8.72
N TRP A 35 1.33 19.87 -8.84
CA TRP A 35 0.36 20.32 -7.83
C TRP A 35 0.58 19.66 -6.47
N LEU A 36 0.88 18.34 -6.43
CA LEU A 36 1.20 17.66 -5.17
C LEU A 36 2.43 18.30 -4.51
N LYS A 37 3.54 18.40 -5.26
CA LYS A 37 4.81 18.86 -4.72
C LYS A 37 4.79 20.33 -4.32
N TYR A 38 4.34 21.20 -5.22
CA TYR A 38 4.47 22.65 -5.07
C TYR A 38 3.19 23.33 -4.60
N GLY A 39 2.03 22.75 -4.89
CA GLY A 39 0.75 23.26 -4.40
C GLY A 39 0.40 22.77 -3.00
N GLN A 40 0.70 21.49 -2.69
CA GLN A 40 0.31 20.86 -1.42
C GLN A 40 1.50 20.50 -0.50
N GLY A 41 2.74 20.59 -0.98
CA GLY A 41 3.92 20.17 -0.20
C GLY A 41 4.02 18.66 -0.02
N ILE A 42 3.33 17.87 -0.85
CA ILE A 42 3.26 16.41 -0.79
C ILE A 42 4.19 15.82 -1.83
N ASP A 43 5.09 14.91 -1.41
CA ASP A 43 5.87 14.15 -2.36
C ASP A 43 5.06 13.04 -3.03
N ALA A 44 5.42 12.71 -4.26
CA ALA A 44 4.80 11.62 -5.01
C ALA A 44 5.87 10.59 -5.43
N LEU A 45 5.47 9.33 -5.42
CA LEU A 45 6.22 8.21 -5.99
C LEU A 45 5.27 7.37 -6.83
N VAL A 46 5.52 7.31 -8.12
CA VAL A 46 4.57 6.77 -9.11
C VAL A 46 5.26 5.77 -10.02
N SER A 47 4.54 4.75 -10.47
CA SER A 47 5.02 3.89 -11.56
C SER A 47 5.20 4.73 -12.82
N LEU A 48 6.38 4.65 -13.44
CA LEU A 48 6.68 5.37 -14.67
C LEU A 48 6.39 4.45 -15.88
N PRO A 49 5.43 4.80 -16.76
CA PRO A 49 5.14 4.03 -17.97
C PRO A 49 6.30 4.08 -18.99
N GLU A 50 6.47 2.99 -19.74
CA GLU A 50 7.56 2.82 -20.72
C GLU A 50 7.45 3.76 -21.94
N ASP A 51 6.24 4.22 -22.25
CA ASP A 51 5.94 5.14 -23.34
C ASP A 51 6.29 6.60 -23.01
N ARG A 52 6.70 6.91 -21.77
CA ARG A 52 7.13 8.26 -21.38
C ARG A 52 8.57 8.52 -21.85
N LEU A 53 8.83 9.71 -22.39
CA LEU A 53 10.18 10.14 -22.76
C LEU A 53 11.17 10.04 -21.59
N LEU A 54 10.74 10.41 -20.38
CA LEU A 54 11.56 10.30 -19.18
C LEU A 54 11.99 8.85 -18.85
N TYR A 55 11.17 7.85 -19.22
CA TYR A 55 11.57 6.45 -19.13
C TYR A 55 12.66 6.12 -20.14
N GLN A 56 12.46 6.54 -21.40
CA GLN A 56 13.38 6.29 -22.50
C GLN A 56 14.75 6.93 -22.25
N ASP A 57 14.78 8.15 -21.71
CA ASP A 57 16.01 8.82 -21.32
C ASP A 57 16.74 8.06 -20.21
N LEU A 58 16.02 7.67 -19.15
CA LEU A 58 16.60 6.92 -18.05
C LEU A 58 17.17 5.57 -18.52
N LYS A 59 16.44 4.88 -19.39
CA LYS A 59 16.90 3.65 -20.03
C LYS A 59 18.12 3.91 -20.92
N GLY A 60 18.12 4.96 -21.72
CA GLY A 60 19.25 5.34 -22.55
C GLY A 60 20.51 5.65 -21.75
N LEU A 61 20.38 6.33 -20.61
CA LEU A 61 21.49 6.57 -19.67
C LEU A 61 22.04 5.25 -19.10
N ALA A 62 21.17 4.32 -18.74
CA ALA A 62 21.55 3.01 -18.23
C ALA A 62 22.23 2.14 -19.32
N ASP A 63 21.65 2.06 -20.51
CA ASP A 63 22.19 1.32 -21.66
C ASP A 63 23.55 1.89 -22.10
N GLY A 64 23.69 3.22 -22.03
CA GLY A 64 24.92 3.96 -22.31
C GLY A 64 26.00 3.84 -21.22
N ARG A 65 25.74 3.06 -20.14
CA ARG A 65 26.63 2.89 -18.98
C ARG A 65 27.00 4.20 -18.29
N LEU A 66 26.08 5.17 -18.30
CA LEU A 66 26.22 6.44 -17.59
C LEU A 66 25.66 6.36 -16.16
N LEU A 67 25.00 5.26 -15.82
CA LEU A 67 24.48 4.98 -14.49
C LEU A 67 24.96 3.60 -14.03
N ASP A 68 25.32 3.50 -12.76
CA ASP A 68 25.72 2.25 -12.15
C ASP A 68 24.49 1.44 -11.70
N TRP A 69 24.51 0.14 -11.98
CA TRP A 69 23.54 -0.81 -11.46
C TRP A 69 24.02 -1.36 -10.12
N THR A 70 23.10 -1.47 -9.17
CA THR A 70 23.36 -2.09 -7.87
C THR A 70 22.44 -3.29 -7.68
N HIS A 71 23.00 -4.40 -7.21
CA HIS A 71 22.27 -5.64 -6.99
C HIS A 71 21.78 -5.74 -5.55
N HIS A 72 20.52 -6.12 -5.36
CA HIS A 72 19.87 -6.25 -4.06
C HIS A 72 19.04 -7.51 -3.97
N ARG A 73 19.03 -8.12 -2.78
CA ARG A 73 18.22 -9.29 -2.46
C ARG A 73 17.26 -8.98 -1.34
N TYR A 74 16.00 -9.34 -1.50
CA TYR A 74 14.97 -9.14 -0.48
C TYR A 74 13.96 -10.28 -0.42
N VAL A 75 13.22 -10.35 0.69
CA VAL A 75 12.13 -11.31 0.86
C VAL A 75 10.79 -10.59 0.69
N ARG A 76 9.89 -11.22 -0.07
CA ARG A 76 8.49 -10.84 -0.18
C ARG A 76 7.62 -11.99 0.30
N THR A 77 6.65 -11.69 1.14
CA THR A 77 5.60 -12.66 1.49
C THR A 77 4.44 -12.45 0.53
N ILE A 78 4.04 -13.49 -0.18
CA ILE A 78 2.85 -13.51 -1.05
C ILE A 78 1.98 -14.66 -0.56
N GLN A 79 0.74 -14.37 -0.16
CA GLN A 79 -0.21 -15.38 0.33
C GLN A 79 0.38 -16.28 1.44
N GLY A 80 1.14 -15.69 2.37
CA GLY A 80 1.80 -16.44 3.45
C GLY A 80 3.10 -17.16 3.06
N HIS A 81 3.45 -17.22 1.78
CA HIS A 81 4.69 -17.85 1.30
C HIS A 81 5.81 -16.81 1.15
N LYS A 82 6.95 -17.10 1.76
CA LYS A 82 8.17 -16.29 1.58
C LYS A 82 8.81 -16.63 0.25
N GLN A 83 8.96 -15.63 -0.60
CA GLN A 83 9.74 -15.69 -1.84
C GLN A 83 10.94 -14.77 -1.72
N VAL A 84 12.11 -15.30 -2.07
CA VAL A 84 13.32 -14.49 -2.27
C VAL A 84 13.22 -13.84 -3.64
N ARG A 85 13.55 -12.55 -3.71
CA ARG A 85 13.64 -11.77 -4.94
C ARG A 85 15.01 -11.15 -5.04
N GLU A 86 15.55 -11.15 -6.24
CA GLU A 86 16.81 -10.51 -6.59
C GLU A 86 16.51 -9.45 -7.65
N VAL A 87 16.98 -8.24 -7.42
CA VAL A 87 16.72 -7.09 -8.30
C VAL A 87 18.00 -6.32 -8.52
N GLU A 88 18.15 -5.80 -9.73
CA GLU A 88 19.12 -4.78 -10.05
C GLU A 88 18.41 -3.44 -10.17
N VAL A 89 19.01 -2.39 -9.61
CA VAL A 89 18.44 -1.05 -9.64
C VAL A 89 19.48 -0.04 -10.05
N THR A 90 19.01 0.97 -10.78
CA THR A 90 19.78 2.17 -11.09
C THR A 90 18.89 3.40 -11.03
N ALA A 91 19.44 4.58 -10.81
CA ALA A 91 18.67 5.79 -10.61
C ALA A 91 19.37 7.03 -11.15
N ALA A 92 18.57 8.02 -11.54
CA ALA A 92 19.03 9.35 -11.91
C ALA A 92 18.17 10.42 -11.23
N GLY A 93 18.84 11.49 -10.81
CA GLY A 93 18.18 12.71 -10.36
C GLY A 93 18.18 13.79 -11.44
N ALA A 94 17.54 14.91 -11.14
CA ALA A 94 17.55 16.11 -11.98
C ALA A 94 17.01 15.90 -13.41
N LEU A 95 16.07 14.97 -13.60
CA LEU A 95 15.44 14.69 -14.88
C LEU A 95 14.38 15.74 -15.22
N THR A 96 14.46 16.31 -16.43
CA THR A 96 13.60 17.44 -16.87
C THR A 96 12.79 17.15 -18.12
N SER A 97 12.92 15.96 -18.72
CA SER A 97 12.26 15.58 -19.97
C SER A 97 10.76 15.29 -19.86
N TRP A 98 10.14 15.69 -18.74
CA TRP A 98 8.68 15.63 -18.56
C TRP A 98 8.08 17.03 -18.61
N GLU A 99 7.82 17.52 -19.81
CA GLU A 99 7.33 18.89 -20.08
C GLU A 99 6.08 19.24 -19.28
N GLY A 100 5.08 18.34 -19.25
CA GLY A 100 3.85 18.57 -18.48
C GLY A 100 4.10 18.77 -16.97
N PHE A 101 5.17 18.23 -16.41
CA PHE A 101 5.57 18.49 -15.03
C PHE A 101 6.32 19.83 -14.91
N THR A 102 7.32 20.08 -15.76
CA THR A 102 8.16 21.28 -15.68
C THR A 102 7.36 22.56 -15.97
N GLU A 103 6.48 22.55 -16.97
CA GLU A 103 5.58 23.66 -17.26
C GLU A 103 4.60 23.94 -16.12
N ALA A 104 4.03 22.88 -15.54
CA ALA A 104 3.11 23.02 -14.41
C ALA A 104 3.84 23.53 -13.17
N ALA A 105 5.06 23.06 -12.91
CA ALA A 105 5.91 23.52 -11.81
C ALA A 105 6.31 25.00 -11.96
N ALA A 106 6.59 25.45 -13.19
CA ALA A 106 6.89 26.84 -13.48
C ALA A 106 5.73 27.77 -13.08
N ARG A 107 4.47 27.33 -13.22
CA ARG A 107 3.27 28.08 -12.75
C ARG A 107 3.22 28.23 -11.22
N TYR A 108 3.90 27.36 -10.47
CA TYR A 108 4.10 27.49 -9.03
C TYR A 108 5.42 28.22 -8.67
N GLY A 109 6.07 28.87 -9.64
CA GLY A 109 7.33 29.60 -9.42
C GLY A 109 8.55 28.69 -9.23
N ARG A 110 8.58 27.53 -9.91
CA ARG A 110 9.71 26.60 -9.93
C ARG A 110 10.12 26.27 -11.36
N ALA A 111 10.99 27.12 -11.92
CA ALA A 111 11.44 27.00 -13.31
C ALA A 111 12.53 25.92 -13.51
N ASP A 112 13.24 25.56 -12.44
CA ASP A 112 14.30 24.56 -12.37
C ASP A 112 13.78 23.20 -11.82
N ALA A 113 12.47 22.99 -11.88
CA ALA A 113 11.86 21.77 -11.37
C ALA A 113 12.35 20.55 -12.13
N SER A 114 12.68 19.51 -11.38
CA SER A 114 13.15 18.24 -11.93
C SER A 114 12.62 17.07 -11.09
N LEU A 115 12.70 15.88 -11.69
CA LEU A 115 12.26 14.63 -11.09
C LEU A 115 13.46 13.72 -10.82
N TRP A 116 13.25 12.80 -9.89
CA TRP A 116 14.12 11.67 -9.66
C TRP A 116 13.43 10.43 -10.22
N ALA A 117 14.18 9.52 -10.83
CA ALA A 117 13.62 8.25 -11.31
C ALA A 117 14.60 7.09 -11.16
N CYS A 118 14.07 5.87 -11.10
CA CYS A 118 14.86 4.65 -11.08
C CYS A 118 14.30 3.58 -12.01
N LEU A 119 15.21 2.72 -12.49
CA LEU A 119 14.90 1.46 -13.13
C LEU A 119 15.09 0.34 -12.11
N ILE A 120 14.24 -0.67 -12.21
CA ILE A 120 14.18 -1.85 -11.37
C ILE A 120 14.04 -3.05 -12.31
N HIS A 121 15.09 -3.84 -12.40
CA HIS A 121 15.14 -5.05 -13.18
C HIS A 121 15.01 -6.26 -12.25
N ASP A 122 14.01 -7.10 -12.45
CA ASP A 122 13.86 -8.34 -11.68
C ASP A 122 14.74 -9.41 -12.32
N VAL A 123 15.76 -9.86 -11.57
CA VAL A 123 16.73 -10.86 -12.02
C VAL A 123 16.58 -12.17 -11.23
N THR A 124 15.44 -12.36 -10.57
CA THR A 124 15.17 -13.56 -9.77
C THR A 124 15.22 -14.83 -10.62
N THR A 125 14.74 -14.76 -11.87
CA THR A 125 14.82 -15.85 -12.85
C THR A 125 15.22 -15.32 -14.22
N ALA A 126 15.69 -16.20 -15.11
CA ALA A 126 16.06 -15.82 -16.48
C ALA A 126 14.88 -15.27 -17.29
N GLU A 127 13.67 -15.77 -17.03
CA GLU A 127 12.45 -15.28 -17.68
C GLU A 127 12.14 -13.85 -17.25
N LEU A 128 12.24 -13.55 -15.95
CA LEU A 128 12.02 -12.19 -15.42
C LEU A 128 13.14 -11.24 -15.88
N ALA A 129 14.37 -11.73 -15.98
CA ALA A 129 15.50 -10.98 -16.49
C ALA A 129 15.39 -10.68 -18.01
N ALA A 130 14.48 -11.34 -18.74
CA ALA A 130 14.20 -11.02 -20.14
C ALA A 130 13.19 -9.87 -20.29
N GLU A 131 12.46 -9.51 -19.22
CA GLU A 131 11.49 -8.42 -19.25
C GLU A 131 12.17 -7.05 -19.17
N ALA A 132 11.54 -6.04 -19.77
CA ALA A 132 12.01 -4.66 -19.66
C ALA A 132 12.05 -4.20 -18.19
N PRO A 133 13.08 -3.45 -17.76
CA PRO A 133 13.12 -2.92 -16.41
C PRO A 133 11.90 -2.03 -16.13
N ARG A 134 11.26 -2.27 -14.98
CA ARG A 134 10.18 -1.41 -14.49
C ARG A 134 10.78 -0.10 -14.00
N ALA A 135 9.99 0.97 -14.02
CA ALA A 135 10.48 2.27 -13.56
C ALA A 135 9.57 2.92 -12.51
N LEU A 136 10.19 3.72 -11.64
CA LEU A 136 9.51 4.63 -10.73
C LEU A 136 10.00 6.06 -10.95
N VAL A 137 9.11 7.01 -10.72
CA VAL A 137 9.41 8.44 -10.77
C VAL A 137 8.93 9.12 -9.50
N SER A 138 9.70 10.10 -9.02
CA SER A 138 9.42 10.80 -7.78
C SER A 138 9.74 12.29 -7.82
N THR A 139 8.97 13.06 -7.06
CA THR A 139 9.20 14.48 -6.79
C THR A 139 10.20 14.74 -5.67
N ARG A 140 10.66 13.68 -4.98
CA ARG A 140 11.78 13.74 -4.03
C ARG A 140 12.88 12.79 -4.44
N SER A 141 14.09 13.10 -4.01
CA SER A 141 15.22 12.19 -4.14
C SER A 141 15.12 11.03 -3.16
N PHE A 142 15.61 9.88 -3.60
CA PHE A 142 15.89 8.73 -2.75
C PHE A 142 17.41 8.48 -2.74
N ALA A 143 17.88 7.75 -1.72
CA ALA A 143 19.30 7.38 -1.63
C ALA A 143 19.74 6.54 -2.85
N ASP A 144 18.89 5.61 -3.28
CA ASP A 144 19.10 4.75 -4.45
C ASP A 144 17.76 4.20 -4.97
N GLY A 145 17.83 3.44 -6.08
CA GLY A 145 16.67 2.76 -6.67
C GLY A 145 15.98 1.77 -5.74
N PHE A 146 16.74 1.14 -4.83
CA PHE A 146 16.22 0.12 -3.92
C PHE A 146 15.40 0.73 -2.79
N ALA A 147 15.84 1.86 -2.24
CA ALA A 147 15.10 2.65 -1.26
C ALA A 147 13.74 3.11 -1.83
N ALA A 148 13.70 3.52 -3.11
CA ALA A 148 12.46 3.85 -3.79
C ALA A 148 11.55 2.62 -3.97
N LEU A 149 12.10 1.48 -4.39
CA LEU A 149 11.35 0.22 -4.47
C LEU A 149 10.74 -0.14 -3.11
N GLN A 150 11.54 -0.12 -2.04
CA GLN A 150 11.08 -0.43 -0.68
C GLN A 150 9.97 0.52 -0.21
N ALA A 151 10.07 1.81 -0.54
CA ALA A 151 9.02 2.78 -0.25
C ALA A 151 7.75 2.59 -1.09
N TYR A 152 7.87 2.04 -2.31
CA TYR A 152 6.74 1.80 -3.21
C TYR A 152 6.00 0.49 -2.93
N ARG A 153 6.69 -0.53 -2.39
CA ARG A 153 6.13 -1.86 -2.09
C ARG A 153 4.82 -1.86 -1.30
N PRO A 154 4.60 -0.99 -0.28
CA PRO A 154 3.36 -0.99 0.47
C PRO A 154 2.10 -0.72 -0.35
N ARG A 155 2.23 -0.17 -1.57
CA ARG A 155 1.12 -0.06 -2.52
C ARG A 155 0.46 -1.43 -2.79
N TRP A 156 1.25 -2.52 -2.80
CA TRP A 156 0.73 -3.87 -2.98
C TRP A 156 -0.12 -4.34 -1.78
N HIS A 157 0.18 -3.88 -0.56
CA HIS A 157 -0.61 -4.26 0.63
C HIS A 157 -2.04 -3.71 0.58
N ILE A 158 -2.26 -2.54 -0.03
CA ILE A 158 -3.61 -1.98 -0.22
C ILE A 158 -4.48 -2.95 -1.03
N GLU A 159 -3.91 -3.53 -2.08
CA GLU A 159 -4.61 -4.44 -3.00
C GLU A 159 -4.78 -5.84 -2.40
N ASP A 160 -3.73 -6.40 -1.80
CA ASP A 160 -3.69 -7.81 -1.36
C ASP A 160 -4.19 -8.04 0.07
N ASP A 161 -3.65 -7.32 1.05
CA ASP A 161 -3.84 -7.64 2.48
C ASP A 161 -5.01 -6.89 3.13
N THR A 162 -5.63 -5.95 2.41
CA THR A 162 -6.57 -5.02 3.03
C THR A 162 -7.90 -4.94 2.31
N TYR A 163 -7.93 -4.78 0.99
CA TYR A 163 -9.19 -4.79 0.24
C TYR A 163 -9.70 -6.20 -0.06
N ARG A 164 -8.82 -7.16 -0.38
CA ARG A 164 -9.23 -8.54 -0.68
C ARG A 164 -9.79 -9.27 0.55
N GLU A 165 -9.11 -9.20 1.69
CA GLU A 165 -9.62 -9.76 2.96
C GLU A 165 -10.99 -9.17 3.32
N LEU A 166 -11.18 -7.86 3.12
CA LEU A 166 -12.44 -7.20 3.44
C LEU A 166 -13.58 -7.59 2.48
N LYS A 167 -13.29 -7.74 1.18
CA LYS A 167 -14.28 -8.13 0.17
C LYS A 167 -14.65 -9.60 0.24
N GLU A 168 -13.64 -10.46 0.28
CA GLU A 168 -13.77 -11.91 0.17
C GLU A 168 -13.85 -12.58 1.55
N GLY A 169 -12.95 -12.22 2.47
CA GLY A 169 -12.87 -12.85 3.79
C GLY A 169 -14.00 -12.46 4.75
N TRP A 170 -14.54 -11.24 4.63
CA TRP A 170 -15.67 -10.76 5.44
C TRP A 170 -17.01 -10.85 4.68
N GLY A 171 -17.03 -11.37 3.45
CA GLY A 171 -18.24 -11.59 2.68
C GLY A 171 -19.02 -10.32 2.31
N LEU A 172 -18.37 -9.14 2.31
CA LEU A 172 -19.02 -7.85 2.03
C LEU A 172 -19.60 -7.75 0.60
N GLU A 173 -19.13 -8.59 -0.32
CA GLU A 173 -19.69 -8.69 -1.67
C GLU A 173 -20.80 -9.74 -1.80
N GLN A 174 -20.92 -10.67 -0.84
CA GLN A 174 -21.95 -11.73 -0.86
C GLN A 174 -23.31 -11.24 -0.33
N GLN A 175 -23.33 -10.13 0.41
CA GLN A 175 -24.54 -9.56 0.98
C GLN A 175 -25.33 -8.79 -0.10
N ARG A 176 -26.64 -9.08 -0.20
CA ARG A 176 -27.55 -8.39 -1.12
C ARG A 176 -28.02 -7.07 -0.52
N TRP A 177 -27.24 -6.01 -0.70
CA TRP A 177 -27.65 -4.65 -0.36
C TRP A 177 -28.61 -4.10 -1.42
N GLY A 178 -29.50 -3.19 -1.02
CA GLY A 178 -30.32 -2.40 -1.95
C GLY A 178 -29.44 -1.61 -2.92
N ARG A 179 -29.98 -1.24 -4.08
CA ARG A 179 -29.27 -0.47 -5.11
C ARG A 179 -29.45 1.05 -5.00
N ASP A 180 -30.21 1.51 -4.02
CA ASP A 180 -30.42 2.94 -3.81
C ASP A 180 -29.19 3.62 -3.19
N PHE A 181 -29.17 4.95 -3.25
CA PHE A 181 -28.06 5.76 -2.74
C PHE A 181 -27.84 5.58 -1.24
N ALA A 182 -28.90 5.42 -0.44
CA ALA A 182 -28.78 5.26 1.00
C ALA A 182 -28.14 3.91 1.36
N ALA A 183 -28.51 2.84 0.65
CA ALA A 183 -27.89 1.53 0.77
C ALA A 183 -26.43 1.55 0.32
N ALA A 184 -26.10 2.26 -0.76
CA ALA A 184 -24.72 2.44 -1.21
C ALA A 184 -23.88 3.22 -0.17
N LEU A 185 -24.42 4.31 0.37
CA LEU A 185 -23.77 5.10 1.41
C LEU A 185 -23.54 4.26 2.67
N GLY A 186 -24.59 3.59 3.18
CA GLY A 186 -24.51 2.72 4.34
C GLY A 186 -23.50 1.60 4.17
N ARG A 187 -23.49 0.94 3.00
CA ARG A 187 -22.51 -0.09 2.65
C ARG A 187 -21.08 0.45 2.67
N THR A 188 -20.82 1.59 2.01
CA THR A 188 -19.48 2.20 1.99
C THR A 188 -19.03 2.60 3.40
N THR A 189 -19.90 3.22 4.20
CA THR A 189 -19.58 3.61 5.58
C THR A 189 -19.23 2.39 6.43
N LEU A 190 -20.03 1.34 6.40
CA LEU A 190 -19.76 0.11 7.18
C LEU A 190 -18.50 -0.60 6.72
N THR A 191 -18.24 -0.61 5.41
CA THR A 191 -17.00 -1.14 4.81
C THR A 191 -15.79 -0.40 5.35
N CYS A 192 -15.81 0.93 5.37
CA CYS A 192 -14.73 1.75 5.93
C CYS A 192 -14.55 1.54 7.45
N LEU A 193 -15.64 1.43 8.21
CA LEU A 193 -15.58 1.16 9.65
C LEU A 193 -15.01 -0.23 9.96
N ALA A 194 -15.47 -1.27 9.26
CA ALA A 194 -14.96 -2.63 9.40
C ALA A 194 -13.46 -2.68 9.05
N PHE A 195 -13.06 -2.02 7.97
CA PHE A 195 -11.67 -1.89 7.55
C PHE A 195 -10.82 -1.25 8.64
N ASN A 196 -11.22 -0.07 9.11
CA ASN A 196 -10.46 0.67 10.14
C ASN A 196 -10.36 -0.15 11.43
N THR A 197 -11.44 -0.84 11.81
CA THR A 197 -11.44 -1.72 12.98
C THR A 197 -10.44 -2.85 12.82
N ALA A 198 -10.47 -3.58 11.69
CA ALA A 198 -9.52 -4.64 11.40
C ALA A 198 -8.06 -4.14 11.41
N GLN A 199 -7.80 -2.96 10.82
CA GLN A 199 -6.47 -2.35 10.83
C GLN A 199 -6.00 -2.02 12.24
N VAL A 200 -6.85 -1.44 13.08
CA VAL A 200 -6.53 -1.17 14.49
C VAL A 200 -6.17 -2.44 15.23
N TYR A 201 -6.91 -3.54 15.02
CA TYR A 201 -6.64 -4.83 15.67
C TYR A 201 -5.32 -5.49 15.21
N ARG A 202 -4.87 -5.22 13.98
CA ARG A 202 -3.58 -5.71 13.44
C ARG A 202 -2.36 -4.97 13.99
N LEU A 203 -2.54 -3.81 14.63
CA LEU A 203 -1.44 -3.12 15.30
C LEU A 203 -1.08 -3.84 16.61
N GLN A 204 0.17 -3.73 17.06
CA GLN A 204 0.59 -4.25 18.38
C GLN A 204 -0.28 -3.73 19.54
N ALA A 205 -0.80 -2.50 19.44
CA ALA A 205 -1.76 -1.97 20.41
C ALA A 205 -3.11 -2.72 20.35
N GLY A 206 -3.59 -3.04 19.15
CA GLY A 206 -4.78 -3.84 18.91
C GLY A 206 -4.65 -5.27 19.42
N GLU A 207 -3.54 -5.94 19.14
CA GLU A 207 -3.25 -7.29 19.67
C GLU A 207 -3.26 -7.29 21.20
N ARG A 208 -2.65 -6.27 21.84
CA ARG A 208 -2.68 -6.11 23.29
C ARG A 208 -4.10 -5.94 23.82
N LEU A 209 -4.91 -5.09 23.17
CA LEU A 209 -6.31 -4.88 23.52
C LEU A 209 -7.16 -6.14 23.35
N ALA A 210 -6.99 -6.87 22.24
CA ALA A 210 -7.65 -8.15 22.01
C ALA A 210 -7.28 -9.17 23.09
N GLY A 211 -5.99 -9.29 23.42
CA GLY A 211 -5.53 -10.14 24.52
C GLY A 211 -6.08 -9.74 25.89
N MET A 212 -6.24 -8.45 26.18
CA MET A 212 -6.91 -7.97 27.40
C MET A 212 -8.39 -8.33 27.43
N ALA A 213 -9.10 -8.14 26.31
CA ALA A 213 -10.52 -8.47 26.19
C ALA A 213 -10.77 -9.97 26.34
N ILE A 214 -9.98 -10.82 25.68
CA ILE A 214 -10.05 -12.28 25.82
C ILE A 214 -9.77 -12.68 27.27
N ARG A 215 -8.74 -12.14 27.92
CA ARG A 215 -8.45 -12.41 29.34
C ARG A 215 -9.58 -11.97 30.27
N ARG A 216 -10.21 -10.82 29.99
CA ARG A 216 -11.37 -10.35 30.76
C ARG A 216 -12.58 -11.28 30.57
N LEU A 217 -12.87 -11.67 29.34
CA LEU A 217 -13.96 -12.59 29.00
C LEU A 217 -13.76 -13.95 29.70
N ARG A 218 -12.53 -14.49 29.64
CA ARG A 218 -12.17 -15.72 30.34
C ARG A 218 -12.40 -15.62 31.85
N ARG A 219 -11.97 -14.52 32.50
CA ARG A 219 -12.21 -14.30 33.94
C ARG A 219 -13.70 -14.21 34.29
N GLN A 220 -14.51 -13.57 33.45
CA GLN A 220 -15.96 -13.47 33.69
C GLN A 220 -16.64 -14.83 33.59
N ARG A 221 -16.22 -15.67 32.63
CA ARG A 221 -16.80 -16.99 32.39
C ARG A 221 -16.15 -18.12 33.19
N GLN A 222 -15.08 -17.85 33.92
CA GLN A 222 -14.34 -18.85 34.69
C GLN A 222 -15.20 -19.57 35.75
N ARG A 223 -16.17 -18.86 36.34
CA ARG A 223 -17.10 -19.46 37.33
C ARG A 223 -18.05 -20.48 36.69
N GLU A 224 -18.41 -20.28 35.44
CA GLU A 224 -19.38 -21.09 34.70
C GLU A 224 -18.70 -22.22 33.91
N LEU A 225 -17.48 -21.97 33.40
CA LEU A 225 -16.81 -22.82 32.38
C LEU A 225 -15.44 -23.36 32.83
N GLY A 226 -15.07 -23.20 34.10
CA GLY A 226 -13.82 -23.74 34.65
C GLY A 226 -12.58 -22.87 34.39
N SER A 227 -11.40 -23.41 34.64
CA SER A 227 -10.12 -22.66 34.70
C SER A 227 -9.56 -22.23 33.33
N ALA A 228 -10.02 -22.86 32.25
CA ALA A 228 -9.50 -22.63 30.90
C ALA A 228 -10.61 -22.55 29.84
N PRO A 229 -11.53 -21.56 29.91
CA PRO A 229 -12.57 -21.41 28.91
C PRO A 229 -11.96 -21.16 27.52
N ALA A 230 -12.35 -21.99 26.57
CA ALA A 230 -11.95 -21.93 25.18
C ALA A 230 -12.91 -21.00 24.42
N VAL A 231 -12.36 -20.12 23.59
CA VAL A 231 -13.14 -19.31 22.66
C VAL A 231 -13.00 -19.95 21.29
N LEU A 232 -14.09 -20.50 20.76
CA LEU A 232 -14.14 -21.09 19.43
C LEU A 232 -14.84 -20.13 18.48
N TYR A 233 -14.27 -19.95 17.29
CA TYR A 233 -14.86 -19.18 16.21
C TYR A 233 -15.06 -20.08 15.00
N VAL A 234 -16.31 -20.26 14.57
CA VAL A 234 -16.68 -21.10 13.43
C VAL A 234 -17.80 -20.41 12.66
N ALA A 235 -17.66 -20.33 11.34
CA ALA A 235 -18.68 -19.84 10.42
C ALA A 235 -19.31 -18.47 10.79
N GLY A 236 -18.51 -17.52 11.29
CA GLY A 236 -19.01 -16.18 11.65
C GLY A 236 -19.56 -16.06 13.07
N CYS A 237 -19.65 -17.17 13.80
CA CYS A 237 -20.12 -17.21 15.18
C CYS A 237 -18.96 -17.47 16.13
N TYR A 238 -19.01 -16.87 17.32
CA TYR A 238 -18.13 -17.25 18.42
C TYR A 238 -18.92 -17.83 19.58
N GLY A 239 -18.33 -18.80 20.27
CA GLY A 239 -18.82 -19.34 21.52
C GLY A 239 -17.70 -19.43 22.54
N VAL A 240 -18.05 -19.38 23.82
CA VAL A 240 -17.13 -19.63 24.93
C VAL A 240 -17.57 -20.92 25.60
N PHE A 241 -16.69 -21.90 25.64
CA PHE A 241 -16.97 -23.26 26.11
C PHE A 241 -15.98 -23.66 27.19
N SER A 242 -16.35 -24.66 28.01
CA SER A 242 -15.36 -25.34 28.84
C SER A 242 -14.39 -26.13 27.97
N LEU A 243 -13.15 -26.28 28.41
CA LEU A 243 -12.17 -27.08 27.67
C LEU A 243 -12.59 -28.55 27.59
N GLU A 244 -13.22 -29.08 28.65
CA GLU A 244 -13.74 -30.46 28.66
C GLU A 244 -14.83 -30.68 27.60
N GLU A 245 -15.77 -29.75 27.44
CA GLU A 245 -16.80 -29.84 26.39
C GLU A 245 -16.19 -29.86 24.99
N VAL A 246 -15.19 -29.01 24.75
CA VAL A 246 -14.53 -28.95 23.44
C VAL A 246 -13.79 -30.25 23.15
N LEU A 247 -13.05 -30.79 24.12
CA LEU A 247 -12.33 -32.06 23.97
C LEU A 247 -13.29 -33.24 23.77
N ASN A 248 -14.39 -33.30 24.52
CA ASN A 248 -15.40 -34.35 24.36
C ASN A 248 -16.04 -34.37 22.96
N VAL A 249 -16.19 -33.20 22.32
CA VAL A 249 -16.75 -33.09 20.97
C VAL A 249 -15.72 -33.43 19.89
N LEU A 250 -14.44 -33.15 20.12
CA LEU A 250 -13.37 -33.34 19.14
C LEU A 250 -12.69 -34.71 19.19
N GLY A 251 -12.86 -35.47 20.28
CA GLY A 251 -12.27 -36.81 20.48
C GLY A 251 -10.94 -36.75 21.21
#